data_AF-A0A220MQP4-F1
#
_entry.id   AF-A0A220MQP4-F1
#
_cell.length_a   1.000
_cell.length_b   1.000
_cell.length_c   1.000
_cell.angle_alpha   90.00
_cell.angle_beta   90.00
_cell.angle_gamma   90.00
#
_symmetry.space_group_name_H-M   'P 1'
#
loop_
_entity.id
_entity.type
_entity.pdbx_description
1 polymer ?
#
loop_
_entity_poly.entity_id
_entity_poly.type
_entity_poly.pdbx_seq_one_letter_code
_entity_poly.pdbx_strand_id
1 'polypeptide(L)'
;MVVADYSPETINIEQESDIVTARQVGRNMSKLFGFGTITQSRIATSISELARNIYLYAGTGTITISPIEREGVIGLQITANDSGPGIPDIRQALDDGYSTSGALGAGLPGVRRMMDEFEIHSTLGEGTRVIVVKWSDQAKEE
;
A
#
# COMPACT_ATOMS: atom_id res chain seq x y z
N MET A 1 6.15 -7.19 -21.51
CA MET A 1 7.04 -6.75 -20.43
C MET A 1 6.97 -7.81 -19.36
N VAL A 2 8.08 -8.44 -18.99
CA VAL A 2 8.09 -9.56 -18.05
C VAL A 2 8.31 -9.00 -16.65
N VAL A 3 7.47 -9.38 -15.68
CA VAL A 3 7.59 -8.92 -14.28
C VAL A 3 8.96 -9.27 -13.68
N ALA A 4 9.54 -10.40 -14.09
CA ALA A 4 10.83 -10.90 -13.62
C ALA A 4 12.02 -9.94 -13.84
N ASP A 5 11.91 -8.99 -14.77
CA ASP A 5 12.98 -8.02 -15.06
C ASP A 5 12.89 -6.74 -14.21
N TYR A 6 11.85 -6.60 -13.39
CA TYR A 6 11.65 -5.41 -12.55
C TYR A 6 11.99 -5.66 -11.08
N SER A 7 12.97 -4.89 -10.59
CA SER A 7 13.29 -4.86 -9.17
C SER A 7 12.21 -4.12 -8.37
N PRO A 8 11.90 -4.58 -7.14
CA PRO A 8 11.12 -3.80 -6.19
C PRO A 8 11.71 -2.40 -5.96
N GLU A 9 10.86 -1.40 -5.86
CA GLU A 9 11.24 -0.07 -5.39
C GLU A 9 10.89 0.08 -3.91
N THR A 10 11.84 0.53 -3.10
CA THR A 10 11.63 0.75 -1.66
C THR A 10 11.91 2.21 -1.31
N ILE A 11 10.96 2.81 -0.59
CA ILE A 11 10.99 4.20 -0.15
C ILE A 11 10.96 4.20 1.38
N ASN A 12 11.94 4.86 2.00
CA ASN A 12 11.92 5.13 3.43
C ASN A 12 10.91 6.23 3.71
N ILE A 13 10.13 6.07 4.78
CA ILE A 13 9.13 7.04 5.22
C ILE A 13 9.59 7.61 6.56
N GLU A 14 10.07 8.85 6.54
CA GLU A 14 10.55 9.57 7.73
C GLU A 14 9.94 10.99 7.81
N GLN A 15 9.57 11.55 6.67
CA GLN A 15 8.98 12.88 6.54
C GLN A 15 7.80 12.91 5.55
N GLU A 16 6.98 13.96 5.62
CA GLU A 16 5.75 14.05 4.82
C GLU A 16 6.00 14.03 3.31
N SER A 17 7.15 14.54 2.84
CA SER A 17 7.51 14.47 1.41
C SER A 17 7.70 13.04 0.91
N ASP A 18 8.05 12.09 1.78
CA ASP A 18 8.30 10.70 1.39
C ASP A 18 6.99 10.01 1.02
N ILE A 19 5.88 10.43 1.63
CA ILE A 19 4.53 9.99 1.26
C ILE A 19 4.25 10.37 -0.20
N VAL A 20 4.62 11.59 -0.60
CA VAL A 20 4.46 12.07 -1.98
C VAL A 20 5.33 11.27 -2.93
N THR A 21 6.58 11.00 -2.55
CA THR A 21 7.52 10.18 -3.33
C THR A 21 7.00 8.75 -3.54
N ALA A 22 6.64 8.04 -2.46
CA ALA A 22 6.11 6.68 -2.53
C ALA A 22 4.85 6.60 -3.40
N ARG A 23 3.94 7.57 -3.25
CA ARG A 23 2.72 7.70 -4.07
C ARG A 23 3.07 7.85 -5.56
N GLN A 24 4.04 8.69 -5.88
CA GLN A 24 4.43 8.95 -7.27
C GLN A 24 5.08 7.72 -7.91
N VAL A 25 5.93 7.00 -7.16
CA VAL A 25 6.54 5.74 -7.61
C VAL A 25 5.46 4.71 -7.93
N GLY A 26 4.51 4.47 -7.02
CA GLY A 26 3.44 3.50 -7.26
C GLY A 26 2.52 3.87 -8.43
N ARG A 27 2.25 5.17 -8.62
CA ARG A 27 1.50 5.65 -9.80
C ARG A 27 2.27 5.44 -11.09
N ASN A 28 3.58 5.72 -11.10
CA ASN A 28 4.41 5.56 -12.29
C ASN A 28 4.55 4.07 -12.66
N MET A 29 4.77 3.20 -11.67
CA MET A 29 4.85 1.76 -11.88
C MET A 29 3.53 1.19 -12.37
N SER A 30 2.39 1.55 -11.75
CA SER A 30 1.07 1.10 -12.24
C SER A 30 0.77 1.58 -13.67
N LYS A 31 1.17 2.80 -14.03
CA LYS A 31 1.06 3.28 -15.42
C LYS A 31 1.94 2.47 -16.37
N LEU A 32 3.18 2.18 -15.98
CA LEU A 32 4.14 1.40 -16.77
C LEU A 32 3.61 -0.02 -17.05
N PHE A 33 2.98 -0.66 -16.07
CA PHE A 33 2.34 -1.97 -16.21
C PHE A 33 0.92 -1.90 -16.80
N GLY A 34 0.49 -0.75 -17.32
CA GLY A 34 -0.73 -0.62 -18.11
C GLY A 34 -2.04 -0.64 -17.32
N PHE A 35 -2.00 -0.39 -16.01
CA PHE A 35 -3.21 -0.32 -15.17
C PHE A 35 -4.11 0.85 -15.61
N GLY A 36 -5.43 0.69 -15.50
CA GLY A 36 -6.39 1.75 -15.78
C GLY A 36 -6.24 2.95 -14.83
N THR A 37 -6.67 4.15 -15.25
CA THR A 37 -6.49 5.40 -14.48
C THR A 37 -7.16 5.38 -13.10
N ILE A 38 -8.34 4.77 -12.99
CA ILE A 38 -9.05 4.58 -11.72
C ILE A 38 -8.22 3.69 -10.79
N THR A 39 -7.67 2.61 -11.32
CA THR A 39 -6.85 1.65 -10.56
C THR A 39 -5.52 2.27 -10.13
N GLN A 40 -4.87 3.07 -10.99
CA GLN A 40 -3.71 3.88 -10.61
C GLN A 40 -4.03 4.83 -9.45
N SER A 41 -5.21 5.47 -9.46
CA SER A 41 -5.64 6.37 -8.37
C SER A 41 -5.86 5.62 -7.05
N ARG A 42 -6.44 4.41 -7.10
CA ARG A 42 -6.62 3.53 -5.92
C ARG A 42 -5.28 3.10 -5.32
N ILE A 43 -4.32 2.70 -6.15
CA ILE A 43 -2.96 2.35 -5.73
C ILE A 43 -2.27 3.54 -5.06
N ALA A 44 -2.27 4.70 -5.72
CA ALA A 44 -1.67 5.93 -5.20
C ALA A 44 -2.28 6.37 -3.86
N THR A 45 -3.60 6.28 -3.73
CA THR A 45 -4.31 6.61 -2.49
C THR A 45 -3.95 5.62 -1.37
N SER A 46 -3.93 4.31 -1.68
CA SER A 46 -3.58 3.27 -0.70
C SER A 46 -2.15 3.43 -0.18
N ILE A 47 -1.19 3.72 -1.06
CA ILE A 47 0.19 4.03 -0.65
C ILE A 47 0.24 5.25 0.26
N SER A 48 -0.56 6.29 -0.03
CA SER A 48 -0.58 7.51 0.79
C SER A 48 -1.09 7.24 2.20
N GLU A 49 -2.15 6.41 2.34
CA GLU A 49 -2.69 6.03 3.64
C GLU A 49 -1.69 5.17 4.43
N LEU A 50 -1.05 4.19 3.78
CA LEU A 50 -0.07 3.32 4.42
C LEU A 50 1.18 4.10 4.87
N ALA A 51 1.74 4.93 4.00
CA ALA A 51 2.89 5.77 4.33
C ALA A 51 2.54 6.79 5.42
N ARG A 52 1.34 7.37 5.39
CA ARG A 52 0.86 8.27 6.44
C ARG A 52 0.75 7.55 7.79
N ASN A 53 0.27 6.31 7.81
CA ASN A 53 0.20 5.54 9.05
C ASN A 53 1.59 5.28 9.64
N ILE A 54 2.58 4.93 8.80
CA ILE A 54 3.97 4.80 9.24
C ILE A 54 4.45 6.12 9.84
N TYR A 55 4.32 7.23 9.11
CA TYR A 55 4.78 8.53 9.55
C TYR A 55 4.14 8.99 10.87
N LEU A 56 2.81 8.85 11.00
CA LEU A 56 2.07 9.36 12.16
C LEU A 56 2.19 8.47 13.40
N TYR A 57 2.24 7.14 13.25
CA TYR A 57 2.15 6.22 14.39
C TYR A 57 3.45 5.50 14.71
N ALA A 58 4.29 5.22 13.71
CA ALA A 58 5.56 4.54 13.91
C ALA A 58 6.77 5.49 13.86
N GLY A 59 6.63 6.64 13.20
CA GLY A 59 7.68 7.63 13.00
C GLY A 59 8.67 7.28 11.87
N THR A 60 8.97 6.00 11.68
CA THR A 60 9.81 5.51 10.58
C THR A 60 9.38 4.13 10.09
N GLY A 61 9.62 3.86 8.81
CA GLY A 61 9.36 2.58 8.17
C GLY A 61 9.60 2.65 6.67
N THR A 62 9.08 1.68 5.93
CA THR A 62 9.28 1.57 4.49
C THR A 62 7.99 1.26 3.74
N ILE A 63 7.93 1.74 2.50
CA ILE A 63 6.99 1.28 1.48
C ILE A 63 7.79 0.59 0.38
N THR A 64 7.56 -0.69 0.18
CA THR A 64 8.11 -1.47 -0.94
C THR A 64 7.01 -1.75 -1.95
N ILE A 65 7.27 -1.44 -3.22
CA ILE A 65 6.33 -1.63 -4.34
C ILE A 65 6.98 -2.64 -5.30
N SER A 66 6.27 -3.72 -5.58
CA SER A 66 6.79 -4.83 -6.40
C SER A 66 5.74 -5.25 -7.42
N PRO A 67 6.08 -5.28 -8.71
CA PRO A 67 5.24 -5.98 -9.68
C PRO A 67 5.28 -7.48 -9.39
N ILE A 68 4.13 -8.11 -9.50
CA ILE A 68 3.97 -9.56 -9.35
C ILE A 68 3.15 -10.09 -10.52
N GLU A 69 3.27 -11.38 -10.79
CA GLU A 69 2.48 -12.07 -11.81
C GLU A 69 1.93 -13.35 -11.21
N ARG A 70 0.62 -13.57 -11.35
CA ARG A 70 -0.04 -14.83 -10.98
C ARG A 70 -0.98 -15.22 -12.10
N GLU A 71 -0.82 -16.44 -12.60
CA GLU A 71 -1.68 -16.99 -13.66
C GLU A 71 -1.78 -16.09 -14.92
N GLY A 72 -0.67 -15.43 -15.28
CA GLY A 72 -0.60 -14.52 -16.42
C GLY A 72 -1.20 -13.13 -16.18
N VAL A 73 -1.74 -12.85 -14.98
CA VAL A 73 -2.25 -11.54 -14.59
C VAL A 73 -1.19 -10.78 -13.82
N ILE A 74 -0.93 -9.55 -14.24
CA ILE A 74 0.02 -8.65 -13.58
C ILE A 74 -0.66 -7.97 -12.39
N GLY A 75 0.03 -7.92 -11.26
CA GLY A 75 -0.38 -7.21 -10.06
C GLY A 75 0.72 -6.29 -9.55
N LEU A 76 0.34 -5.36 -8.68
CA LEU A 76 1.27 -4.59 -7.87
C LEU A 76 1.05 -4.91 -6.41
N GLN A 77 2.06 -5.50 -5.79
CA GLN A 77 2.14 -5.69 -4.34
C GLN A 77 2.76 -4.45 -3.72
N ILE A 78 2.12 -3.93 -2.68
CA ILE A 78 2.64 -2.87 -1.82
C ILE A 78 2.80 -3.45 -0.43
N THR A 79 4.01 -3.37 0.11
CA THR A 79 4.34 -3.77 1.48
C THR A 79 4.71 -2.53 2.27
N ALA A 80 3.92 -2.22 3.29
CA ALA A 80 4.24 -1.23 4.32
C ALA A 80 4.81 -1.95 5.53
N ASN A 81 5.96 -1.51 6.03
CA ASN A 81 6.62 -2.14 7.16
C ASN A 81 7.21 -1.09 8.09
N ASP A 82 6.91 -1.18 9.38
CA ASP A 82 7.47 -0.32 10.40
C ASP A 82 7.91 -1.12 11.64
N SER A 83 8.69 -0.47 12.49
CA SER A 83 9.11 -0.97 13.81
C SER A 83 8.51 -0.12 14.93
N GLY A 84 7.27 0.36 14.71
CA GLY A 84 6.55 1.21 15.64
C GLY A 84 5.94 0.46 16.83
N PRO A 85 4.99 1.08 17.54
CA PRO A 85 4.37 0.49 18.74
C PRO A 85 3.44 -0.70 18.45
N GLY A 86 3.13 -0.97 17.17
CA GLY A 86 2.11 -1.95 16.79
C GLY A 86 0.67 -1.46 17.03
N ILE A 87 -0.28 -2.30 16.67
CA ILE A 87 -1.73 -2.04 16.75
C ILE A 87 -2.33 -2.95 17.82
N PRO A 88 -2.87 -2.40 18.93
CA PRO A 88 -3.43 -3.19 20.03
C PRO A 88 -4.63 -4.06 19.63
N ASP A 89 -5.53 -3.51 18.81
CA ASP A 89 -6.69 -4.24 18.28
C ASP A 89 -6.79 -4.03 16.76
N ILE A 90 -6.31 -5.02 16.02
CA ILE A 90 -6.34 -5.02 14.55
C ILE A 90 -7.78 -5.01 14.03
N ARG A 91 -8.73 -5.68 14.71
CA ARG A 91 -10.12 -5.74 14.25
C ARG A 91 -10.73 -4.34 14.32
N GLN A 92 -10.56 -3.67 15.46
CA GLN A 92 -11.01 -2.30 15.62
C GLN A 92 -10.34 -1.34 14.62
N ALA A 93 -9.04 -1.51 14.34
CA ALA A 93 -8.34 -0.68 13.36
C ALA A 93 -8.84 -0.86 11.91
N LEU A 94 -9.58 -1.94 11.64
CA LEU A 94 -10.21 -2.23 10.35
C LEU A 94 -11.71 -1.91 10.31
N ASP A 95 -12.31 -1.49 11.42
CA ASP A 95 -13.72 -1.09 11.47
C ASP A 95 -13.94 0.27 10.81
N ASP A 96 -15.06 0.39 10.10
CA ASP A 96 -15.44 1.64 9.46
C ASP A 96 -15.73 2.74 10.49
N GLY A 97 -15.17 3.93 10.25
CA GLY A 97 -15.27 5.07 11.17
C GLY A 97 -14.12 5.18 12.18
N TYR A 98 -13.23 4.18 12.25
CA TYR A 98 -11.98 4.29 12.99
C TYR A 98 -10.95 5.08 12.15
N SER A 99 -11.05 6.41 12.17
CA SER A 99 -10.01 7.30 11.65
C SER A 99 -9.25 7.90 12.82
N THR A 100 -8.03 7.42 13.05
CA THR A 100 -7.16 7.89 14.12
C THR A 100 -6.38 9.16 13.74
N SER A 101 -6.36 9.57 12.47
CA SER A 101 -5.46 10.61 11.97
C SER A 101 -6.12 11.98 11.76
N GLY A 102 -7.44 12.11 11.88
CA GLY A 102 -8.17 13.36 11.60
C GLY A 102 -8.04 13.87 10.15
N ALA A 103 -7.32 13.13 9.30
CA ALA A 103 -7.19 13.43 7.88
C ALA A 103 -8.40 12.92 7.11
N LEU A 104 -8.72 13.55 5.97
CA LEU A 104 -9.78 13.16 5.03
C LEU A 104 -9.54 11.78 4.36
N GLY A 105 -8.54 11.03 4.82
CA GLY A 105 -8.17 9.70 4.34
C GLY A 105 -9.09 8.61 4.88
N ALA A 106 -9.30 7.57 4.08
CA ALA A 106 -10.16 6.45 4.43
C ALA A 106 -9.48 5.44 5.39
N GLY A 107 -8.20 5.64 5.74
CA GLY A 107 -7.45 4.80 6.66
C GLY A 107 -7.23 3.37 6.16
N LEU A 108 -6.85 2.47 7.06
CA LEU A 108 -6.72 1.03 6.77
C LEU A 108 -8.02 0.41 6.19
N PRO A 109 -9.24 0.76 6.66
CA PRO A 109 -10.47 0.27 6.04
C PRO A 109 -10.58 0.69 4.57
N GLY A 110 -10.19 1.93 4.26
CA GLY A 110 -10.11 2.45 2.90
C GLY A 110 -9.15 1.68 2.02
N VAL A 111 -7.95 1.42 2.51
CA VAL A 111 -6.94 0.61 1.82
C VAL A 111 -7.51 -0.77 1.49
N ARG A 112 -8.12 -1.44 2.46
CA ARG A 112 -8.74 -2.76 2.27
C ARG A 112 -9.84 -2.77 1.21
N ARG A 113 -10.60 -1.69 1.05
CA ARG A 113 -11.64 -1.57 -0.01
C ARG A 113 -11.08 -1.27 -1.40
N MET A 114 -9.96 -0.55 -1.48
CA MET A 114 -9.38 -0.15 -2.76
C MET A 114 -8.56 -1.27 -3.42
N MET A 115 -7.99 -2.13 -2.59
CA MET A 115 -7.09 -3.22 -2.99
C MET A 115 -7.84 -4.55 -3.10
N ASP A 116 -7.28 -5.50 -3.85
CA ASP A 116 -7.90 -6.80 -4.10
C ASP A 116 -7.49 -7.84 -3.04
N GLU A 117 -6.26 -7.75 -2.55
CA GLU A 117 -5.75 -8.54 -1.43
C GLU A 117 -5.28 -7.62 -0.31
N PHE A 118 -5.46 -8.06 0.93
CA PHE A 118 -5.08 -7.32 2.12
C PHE A 118 -4.68 -8.29 3.23
N GLU A 119 -3.47 -8.11 3.75
CA GLU A 119 -2.90 -8.84 4.87
C GLU A 119 -2.26 -7.85 5.84
N ILE A 120 -2.47 -8.06 7.14
CA ILE A 120 -1.90 -7.22 8.19
C ILE A 120 -1.39 -8.11 9.31
N HIS A 121 -0.16 -7.84 9.73
CA HIS A 121 0.47 -8.41 10.92
C HIS A 121 0.95 -7.26 11.79
N SER A 122 0.62 -7.29 13.06
CA SER A 122 1.08 -6.28 14.00
C SER A 122 1.30 -6.90 15.36
N THR A 123 2.43 -6.61 15.97
CA THR A 123 2.78 -7.07 17.31
C THR A 123 3.10 -5.84 18.16
N LEU A 124 2.51 -5.77 19.35
CA LEU A 124 2.74 -4.67 20.29
C LEU A 124 4.23 -4.55 20.62
N GLY A 125 4.78 -3.37 20.38
CA GLY A 125 6.19 -3.04 20.62
C GLY A 125 7.17 -3.53 19.55
N GLU A 126 6.72 -4.26 18.52
CA GLU A 126 7.60 -4.74 17.43
C GLU A 126 7.30 -4.06 16.08
N GLY A 127 6.09 -3.54 15.89
CA GLY A 127 5.69 -2.78 14.70
C GLY A 127 4.54 -3.42 13.93
N THR A 128 4.32 -2.89 12.73
CA THR A 128 3.25 -3.34 11.82
C THR A 128 3.78 -3.61 10.42
N ARG A 129 3.26 -4.68 9.82
CA ARG A 129 3.46 -5.01 8.41
C ARG A 129 2.11 -5.17 7.73
N VAL A 130 1.88 -4.41 6.67
CA VAL A 130 0.69 -4.49 5.81
C VAL A 130 1.12 -4.86 4.40
N ILE A 131 0.51 -5.88 3.83
CA ILE A 131 0.71 -6.29 2.44
C ILE A 131 -0.62 -6.15 1.72
N VAL A 132 -0.61 -5.45 0.58
CA VAL A 132 -1.78 -5.31 -0.28
C VAL A 132 -1.41 -5.57 -1.72
N VAL A 133 -2.36 -6.11 -2.49
CA VAL A 133 -2.18 -6.36 -3.92
C VAL A 133 -3.31 -5.70 -4.69
N LYS A 134 -2.97 -5.05 -5.80
CA LYS A 134 -3.92 -4.65 -6.83
C LYS A 134 -3.61 -5.36 -8.13
N TRP A 135 -4.58 -6.06 -8.70
CA TRP A 135 -4.45 -6.72 -9.99
C TRP A 135 -4.78 -5.76 -11.13
N SER A 136 -4.15 -5.94 -12.28
CA SER A 136 -4.44 -5.16 -13.47
C SER A 136 -5.79 -5.55 -14.06
N ASP A 137 -6.51 -4.59 -14.62
CA ASP A 137 -7.81 -4.82 -15.26
C ASP A 137 -7.68 -5.49 -16.64
N GLN A 138 -6.45 -5.82 -17.08
CA GLN A 138 -6.15 -6.25 -18.45
C GLN A 138 -6.57 -7.70 -18.76
N ALA A 139 -6.90 -8.52 -17.75
CA ALA A 139 -7.26 -9.93 -17.94
C ALA A 139 -8.69 -10.18 -18.46
N LYS A 140 -9.45 -9.14 -18.86
CA LYS A 140 -10.85 -9.27 -19.28
C LYS A 140 -11.08 -9.16 -20.80
N GLU A 141 -10.05 -9.32 -21.60
CA GLU A 141 -10.17 -9.43 -23.06
C GLU A 141 -9.88 -10.87 -23.50
N GLU A 142 -10.89 -11.74 -23.36
CA GLU A 142 -11.07 -12.97 -24.16
C GLU A 142 -12.48 -12.97 -24.78
#